data_AF-A0A2U1CGR5-F1
#
_entry.id   AF-A0A2U1CGR5-F1
#
_cell.length_a   1.000
_cell.length_b   1.000
_cell.length_c   1.000
_cell.angle_alpha   90.00
_cell.angle_beta   90.00
_cell.angle_gamma   90.00
#
_symmetry.space_group_name_H-M   'P 1'
#
loop_
_entity.id
_entity.type
_entity.pdbx_description
1 polymer ?
#
loop_
_entity_poly.entity_id
_entity_poly.type
_entity_poly.pdbx_seq_one_letter_code
_entity_poly.pdbx_strand_id
1 'polypeptide(L)'
;MKKRLLIVVGIILAVVLAFGIGFWKEAQVTNQKAEHILDLSRILTLAENRGADWATDELMINEIETSSKKSLYKKWGKPTESVENAKEDIWILSEQFRLIVDYDEHERVESVKVIPNT
;
A
#
# COMPACT_ATOMS: atom_id res chain seq x y z
N MET A 1 17.30 -19.47 43.67
CA MET A 1 16.26 -18.68 42.97
C MET A 1 16.82 -17.74 41.88
N LYS A 2 17.96 -17.05 42.08
CA LYS A 2 18.53 -16.08 41.11
C LYS A 2 18.91 -16.64 39.73
N LYS A 3 19.44 -17.87 39.63
CA LYS A 3 19.85 -18.48 38.35
C LYS A 3 18.68 -18.80 37.40
N ARG A 4 17.50 -19.16 37.94
CA ARG A 4 16.30 -19.44 37.12
C ARG A 4 15.67 -18.16 36.56
N LEU A 5 15.75 -17.06 37.31
CA LEU A 5 15.25 -15.75 36.88
C LEU A 5 16.04 -15.22 35.66
N LEU A 6 17.36 -15.38 35.66
CA LEU A 6 18.23 -14.95 34.55
C LEU A 6 17.94 -15.72 33.25
N ILE A 7 17.59 -17.00 33.35
CA ILE A 7 17.23 -17.83 32.18
C ILE A 7 15.90 -17.36 31.58
N VAL A 8 14.90 -17.09 32.43
CA VAL A 8 13.58 -16.59 31.98
C VAL A 8 13.71 -15.21 31.33
N VAL A 9 14.50 -14.30 31.91
CA VAL A 9 14.76 -12.97 31.34
C VAL A 9 15.49 -13.08 30.00
N GLY A 10 16.48 -13.97 29.89
CA GLY A 10 17.20 -14.21 28.64
C GLY A 10 16.30 -14.73 27.51
N ILE A 11 15.36 -15.63 27.82
CA ILE A 11 14.41 -16.16 26.85
C ILE A 11 13.42 -15.07 26.39
N ILE A 12 12.89 -14.26 27.32
CA ILE A 12 11.99 -13.16 26.97
C ILE A 12 12.71 -12.14 26.08
N LEU A 13 13.96 -11.80 26.38
CA LEU A 13 14.77 -10.88 25.58
C LEU A 13 15.02 -11.42 24.17
N ALA A 14 15.33 -12.71 24.04
CA ALA A 14 15.52 -13.35 22.73
C ALA A 14 14.24 -13.37 21.89
N VAL A 15 13.08 -13.61 22.51
CA VAL A 15 11.77 -13.57 21.83
C VAL A 15 11.45 -12.15 21.37
N VAL A 16 11.64 -11.14 22.22
CA VAL A 16 11.40 -9.73 21.84
C VAL A 16 12.32 -9.28 20.71
N LEU A 17 13.60 -9.68 20.74
CA LEU A 17 14.55 -9.38 19.65
C LEU A 17 14.17 -10.08 18.34
N ALA A 18 13.75 -11.35 18.38
CA ALA A 18 13.34 -12.09 17.20
C ALA A 18 12.05 -11.52 16.58
N PHE A 19 11.05 -11.19 17.40
CA PHE A 19 9.82 -10.53 16.94
C PHE A 19 10.08 -9.13 16.40
N GLY A 20 10.98 -8.37 17.04
CA GLY A 20 11.42 -7.07 16.55
C GLY A 20 11.99 -7.19 15.14
N ILE A 21 13.00 -8.03 14.92
CA ILE A 21 13.71 -8.15 13.63
C ILE A 21 12.75 -8.52 12.48
N GLY A 22 11.83 -9.47 12.70
CA GLY A 22 10.81 -9.82 11.70
C GLY A 22 9.92 -8.63 11.33
N PHE A 23 9.44 -7.90 12.33
CA PHE A 23 8.62 -6.70 12.13
C PHE A 23 9.35 -5.56 11.40
N TRP A 24 10.63 -5.31 11.74
CA TRP A 24 11.45 -4.31 11.05
C TRP A 24 11.67 -4.68 9.58
N LYS A 25 11.89 -5.96 9.28
CA LYS A 25 12.14 -6.43 7.91
C LYS A 25 10.90 -6.28 7.04
N GLU A 26 9.71 -6.63 7.56
CA GLU A 26 8.44 -6.41 6.86
C GLU A 26 8.12 -4.92 6.68
N ALA A 27 8.36 -4.10 7.71
CA ALA A 27 8.18 -2.66 7.64
C ALA A 27 9.11 -2.01 6.62
N GLN A 28 10.36 -2.48 6.52
CA GLN A 28 11.35 -2.01 5.55
C GLN A 28 10.97 -2.37 4.11
N VAL A 29 10.56 -3.62 3.85
CA VAL A 29 10.07 -4.03 2.51
C VAL A 29 8.83 -3.24 2.11
N THR A 30 7.92 -2.99 3.07
CA THR A 30 6.73 -2.17 2.83
C THR A 30 7.08 -0.71 2.54
N ASN A 31 8.07 -0.14 3.25
CA ASN A 31 8.58 1.21 3.02
C ASN A 31 9.19 1.37 1.63
N GLN A 32 10.09 0.46 1.26
CA GLN A 32 10.79 0.52 -0.01
C GLN A 32 9.81 0.42 -1.18
N LYS A 33 8.83 -0.50 -1.09
CA LYS A 33 7.78 -0.59 -2.11
C LYS A 33 6.92 0.67 -2.18
N ALA A 34 6.57 1.26 -1.04
CA ALA A 34 5.75 2.48 -1.01
C ALA A 34 6.44 3.70 -1.64
N GLU A 35 7.77 3.78 -1.59
CA GLU A 35 8.54 4.88 -2.18
C GLU A 35 8.48 4.90 -3.72
N HIS A 36 8.39 3.72 -4.34
CA HIS A 36 8.30 3.59 -5.80
C HIS A 36 6.90 3.80 -6.38
N ILE A 37 5.86 3.85 -5.52
CA ILE A 37 4.49 4.10 -5.96
C ILE A 37 4.35 5.58 -6.36
N LEU A 38 3.75 5.85 -7.51
CA LEU A 38 3.47 7.20 -7.97
C LEU A 38 2.57 7.96 -6.99
N ASP A 39 2.85 9.24 -6.76
CA ASP A 39 1.99 10.08 -5.92
C ASP A 39 0.66 10.38 -6.62
N LEU A 40 -0.44 10.46 -5.84
CA LEU A 40 -1.78 10.77 -6.38
C LEU A 40 -1.81 12.08 -7.19
N SER A 41 -1.04 13.09 -6.80
CA SER A 41 -0.93 14.36 -7.53
C SER A 41 -0.29 14.20 -8.90
N ARG A 42 0.69 13.31 -9.03
CA ARG A 42 1.34 12.98 -10.30
C ARG A 42 0.41 12.17 -11.20
N ILE A 43 -0.35 11.24 -10.63
CA ILE A 43 -1.39 10.49 -11.35
C ILE A 43 -2.44 11.45 -11.92
N LEU A 44 -2.94 12.37 -11.09
CA LEU A 44 -3.88 13.40 -11.53
C LEU A 44 -3.32 14.26 -12.67
N THR A 45 -2.08 14.74 -12.52
CA THR A 45 -1.42 15.56 -13.54
C THR A 45 -1.29 14.82 -14.88
N LEU A 46 -1.03 13.50 -14.85
CA LEU A 46 -1.00 12.68 -16.05
C LEU A 46 -2.39 12.54 -16.67
N ALA A 47 -3.41 12.30 -15.84
CA ALA A 47 -4.79 12.18 -16.30
C ALA A 47 -5.29 13.47 -16.97
N GLU A 48 -5.00 14.63 -16.38
CA GLU A 48 -5.38 15.94 -16.91
C GLU A 48 -4.65 16.28 -18.21
N ASN A 49 -3.36 15.96 -18.31
CA ASN A 49 -2.54 16.35 -19.47
C ASN A 49 -2.57 15.35 -20.63
N ARG A 50 -2.77 14.06 -20.35
CA ARG A 50 -2.64 12.97 -21.34
C ARG A 50 -3.84 12.02 -21.39
N GLY A 51 -4.79 12.15 -20.46
CA GLY A 51 -5.96 11.30 -20.38
C GLY A 51 -5.84 10.19 -19.34
N ALA A 52 -6.99 9.70 -18.90
CA ALA A 52 -7.12 8.69 -17.83
C ALA A 52 -6.47 7.34 -18.20
N ASP A 53 -6.58 6.93 -19.46
CA ASP A 53 -5.95 5.69 -19.95
C ASP A 53 -4.42 5.79 -19.84
N TRP A 54 -3.83 6.93 -20.23
CA TRP A 54 -2.39 7.15 -20.10
C TRP A 54 -1.92 7.11 -18.63
N ALA A 55 -2.68 7.72 -17.73
CA ALA A 55 -2.37 7.68 -16.30
C ALA A 55 -2.44 6.26 -15.73
N THR A 56 -3.37 5.44 -16.24
CA THR A 56 -3.49 4.02 -15.89
C THR A 56 -2.30 3.21 -16.39
N ASP A 57 -1.91 3.41 -17.65
CA ASP A 57 -0.75 2.73 -18.24
C ASP A 57 0.55 3.07 -17.48
N GLU A 58 0.73 4.34 -17.09
CA GLU A 58 1.90 4.74 -16.31
C GLU A 58 1.94 4.04 -14.94
N LEU A 59 0.80 3.82 -14.29
CA LEU A 59 0.73 3.06 -13.04
C LEU A 59 1.15 1.60 -13.22
N MET A 60 0.71 0.97 -14.31
CA MET A 60 1.11 -0.39 -14.66
C MET A 60 2.62 -0.48 -14.96
N ILE A 61 3.17 0.48 -15.72
CA ILE A 61 4.62 0.54 -16.01
C ILE A 61 5.46 0.70 -14.73
N ASN A 62 4.92 1.38 -13.71
CA ASN A 62 5.56 1.52 -12.40
C ASN A 62 5.24 0.34 -11.45
N GLU A 63 4.82 -0.80 -11.99
CA GLU A 63 4.64 -2.09 -11.30
C GLU A 63 3.70 -2.01 -10.09
N ILE A 64 2.63 -1.21 -10.20
CA ILE A 64 1.72 -1.01 -9.06
C ILE A 64 1.01 -2.30 -8.63
N GLU A 65 0.81 -3.24 -9.54
CA GLU A 65 0.32 -4.62 -9.29
C GLU A 65 1.12 -5.38 -8.22
N THR A 66 2.39 -5.04 -8.01
CA THR A 66 3.23 -5.69 -6.99
C THR A 66 3.00 -5.13 -5.58
N SER A 67 2.19 -4.07 -5.48
CA SER A 67 1.88 -3.38 -4.23
C SER A 67 0.80 -4.10 -3.45
N SER A 68 0.86 -3.95 -2.12
CA SER A 68 -0.21 -4.40 -1.22
C SER A 68 -1.10 -3.22 -0.85
N LYS A 69 -2.35 -3.50 -0.47
CA LYS A 69 -3.27 -2.52 0.12
C LYS A 69 -2.62 -1.71 1.24
N LYS A 70 -1.89 -2.37 2.13
CA LYS A 70 -1.11 -1.73 3.21
C LYS A 70 -0.04 -0.76 2.70
N SER A 71 0.66 -1.08 1.62
CA SER A 71 1.66 -0.19 0.99
C SER A 71 0.99 1.05 0.39
N LEU A 72 -0.14 0.88 -0.28
CA LEU A 72 -0.89 2.00 -0.85
C LEU A 72 -1.42 2.91 0.25
N TYR A 73 -1.99 2.35 1.32
CA TYR A 73 -2.49 3.14 2.46
C TYR A 73 -1.39 3.95 3.13
N LYS A 74 -0.17 3.40 3.16
CA LYS A 74 0.99 4.10 3.69
C LYS A 74 1.45 5.26 2.80
N LYS A 75 1.33 5.11 1.48
CA LYS A 75 1.76 6.11 0.50
C LYS A 75 0.72 7.21 0.27
N TRP A 76 -0.54 6.81 0.11
CA TRP A 76 -1.65 7.68 -0.31
C TRP A 76 -2.61 8.03 0.82
N GLY A 77 -2.51 7.36 1.98
CA GLY A 77 -3.52 7.44 3.03
C GLY A 77 -4.70 6.50 2.75
N LYS A 78 -5.72 6.57 3.62
CA LYS A 78 -6.95 5.81 3.43
C LYS A 78 -7.69 6.27 2.16
N PRO A 79 -8.40 5.36 1.48
CA PRO A 79 -9.22 5.73 0.33
C PRO A 79 -10.34 6.67 0.74
N THR A 80 -10.82 7.44 -0.23
CA THR A 80 -11.97 8.33 -0.06
C THR A 80 -13.24 7.51 0.13
N GLU A 81 -13.37 6.45 -0.66
CA GLU A 81 -14.47 5.49 -0.56
C GLU A 81 -13.89 4.08 -0.48
N SER A 82 -14.31 3.33 0.53
CA SER A 82 -14.04 1.90 0.64
C SER A 82 -15.35 1.19 0.94
N VAL A 83 -15.75 0.27 0.09
CA VAL A 83 -16.92 -0.57 0.39
C VAL A 83 -16.43 -1.68 1.34
N GLU A 84 -17.02 -1.76 2.52
CA GLU A 84 -16.55 -2.57 3.67
C GLU A 84 -16.44 -4.08 3.40
N ASN A 85 -16.92 -4.55 2.24
CA ASN A 85 -16.81 -5.92 1.74
C ASN A 85 -16.32 -6.03 0.28
N ALA A 86 -15.98 -4.90 -0.36
CA ALA A 86 -15.40 -4.95 -1.70
C ALA A 86 -13.88 -5.06 -1.58
N LYS A 87 -13.32 -5.84 -2.50
CA LYS A 87 -11.88 -5.81 -2.77
C LYS A 87 -11.55 -4.60 -3.64
N GLU A 88 -12.17 -3.45 -3.38
CA GLU A 88 -12.10 -2.24 -4.20
C GLU A 88 -11.93 -1.04 -3.26
N ASP A 89 -10.90 -0.23 -3.51
CA ASP A 89 -10.68 1.05 -2.86
C ASP A 89 -10.67 2.16 -3.91
N ILE A 90 -11.30 3.29 -3.58
CA ILE A 90 -11.42 4.44 -4.47
C ILE A 90 -10.77 5.68 -3.84
N TRP A 91 -9.86 6.29 -4.58
CA TRP A 91 -9.31 7.62 -4.27
C TRP A 91 -9.88 8.64 -5.25
N ILE A 92 -10.61 9.63 -4.74
CA ILE A 92 -11.01 10.78 -5.56
C ILE A 92 -9.76 11.65 -5.77
N LEU A 93 -9.34 11.79 -7.03
CA LEU A 93 -8.15 12.57 -7.38
C LEU A 93 -8.49 14.05 -7.53
N SER A 94 -9.64 14.33 -8.17
CA SER A 94 -10.22 15.65 -8.35
C SER A 94 -11.73 15.53 -8.62
N GLU A 95 -12.41 16.66 -8.82
CA GLU A 95 -13.80 16.68 -9.29
C GLU A 95 -14.01 15.94 -10.62
N GLN A 96 -12.96 15.76 -11.42
CA GLN A 96 -13.02 15.18 -12.77
C GLN A 96 -12.46 13.77 -12.85
N PHE A 97 -11.68 13.31 -11.88
CA PHE A 97 -11.02 12.01 -11.95
C PHE A 97 -11.02 11.28 -10.63
N ARG A 98 -11.16 9.96 -10.69
CA ARG A 98 -10.99 9.05 -9.57
C ARG A 98 -10.10 7.88 -9.97
N LEU A 99 -9.40 7.34 -8.99
CA LEU A 99 -8.59 6.15 -9.09
C LEU A 99 -9.31 5.02 -8.39
N ILE A 100 -9.51 3.92 -9.10
CA ILE A 100 -10.07 2.66 -8.58
C ILE A 100 -8.93 1.65 -8.51
N VAL A 101 -8.83 0.97 -7.38
CA VAL A 101 -7.87 -0.11 -7.16
C VAL A 101 -8.61 -1.34 -6.67
N ASP A 102 -8.52 -2.41 -7.43
CA ASP A 102 -9.04 -3.72 -7.04
C ASP A 102 -7.94 -4.58 -6.44
N TYR A 103 -8.31 -5.47 -5.52
CA TYR A 103 -7.41 -6.35 -4.81
C TYR A 103 -7.79 -7.82 -4.98
N ASP A 104 -6.78 -8.68 -4.93
CA ASP A 104 -6.97 -10.12 -4.83
C ASP A 104 -7.36 -10.54 -3.40
N GLU A 105 -7.52 -11.86 -3.18
CA GLU A 105 -7.78 -12.42 -1.84
C GLU A 105 -6.66 -12.23 -0.81
N HIS A 106 -5.45 -11.85 -1.25
CA HIS A 106 -4.27 -11.59 -0.41
C HIS A 106 -4.01 -10.10 -0.23
N GLU A 107 -4.98 -9.23 -0.56
CA GLU A 107 -4.86 -7.77 -0.51
C GLU A 107 -3.71 -7.21 -1.37
N ARG A 108 -3.36 -7.90 -2.45
CA ARG A 108 -2.45 -7.42 -3.50
C ARG A 108 -3.25 -6.74 -4.59
N VAL A 109 -2.68 -5.72 -5.23
CA VAL A 109 -3.33 -5.04 -6.35
C VAL A 109 -3.55 -6.05 -7.48
N GLU A 110 -4.82 -6.24 -7.86
CA GLU A 110 -5.24 -7.07 -9.00
C GLU A 110 -5.44 -6.22 -10.25
N SER A 111 -6.11 -5.08 -10.10
CA SER A 111 -6.26 -4.08 -11.18
C SER A 111 -6.24 -2.66 -10.66
N VAL A 112 -5.88 -1.73 -11.54
CA VAL A 112 -5.89 -0.31 -11.30
C VAL A 112 -6.53 0.39 -12.48
N LYS A 113 -7.33 1.42 -12.22
CA LYS A 113 -7.91 2.23 -13.28
C LYS A 113 -8.13 3.66 -12.85
N VAL A 114 -7.64 4.60 -13.64
CA VAL A 114 -8.04 6.00 -13.55
C VAL A 114 -9.23 6.19 -14.48
N ILE A 115 -10.31 6.79 -13.97
CA ILE A 115 -11.50 7.08 -14.76
C ILE A 115 -12.02 8.50 -14.51
N PRO A 116 -12.75 9.09 -15.46
CA PRO A 116 -13.48 10.33 -15.22
C PRO A 116 -14.52 10.15 -14.10
N ASN A 117 -14.66 11.16 -13.26
CA ASN A 117 -15.75 11.27 -12.30
C ASN A 117 -17.01 11.64 -13.09
N THR A 118 -18.02 10.76 -13.08
CA THR A 118 -19.27 10.92 -13.85
C THR A 118 -20.43 11.21 -12.92
#